data_AF-A0AAJ6M1U3-F1
#
_entry.id   AF-A0AAJ6M1U3-F1
#
_cell.length_a   1.000
_cell.length_b   1.000
_cell.length_c   1.000
_cell.angle_alpha   90.00
_cell.angle_beta   90.00
_cell.angle_gamma   90.00
#
_symmetry.space_group_name_H-M   'P 1'
#
loop_
_entity.id
_entity.type
_entity.pdbx_description
1 polymer ?
#
loop_
_entity_poly.entity_id
_entity_poly.type
_entity_poly.pdbx_seq_one_letter_code
_entity_poly.pdbx_strand_id
1 'polypeptide(L)'
;MHDQTLLQLIEEDLPYAGQLLELLRDESLALQSRDMELLETILAQKQSLIVLLEQNGRRRSQLLMQMGLSADREGLQALALQSHLGDALLARGDALSQLLAQCQAINAQVGQGIARQQVATANQIRILTGAEPPSLYNSRGSTAKMATYRALSQA
;
A
#
# COMPACT_ATOMS: atom_id res chain seq x y z
N MET A 1 4.25 -12.34 31.42
CA MET A 1 3.09 -11.44 31.20
C MET A 1 3.28 -10.57 29.98
N HIS A 2 4.42 -9.86 29.83
CA HIS A 2 4.69 -9.06 28.62
C HIS A 2 4.74 -9.87 27.31
N ASP A 3 5.22 -11.10 27.36
CA ASP A 3 5.22 -12.08 26.27
C ASP A 3 3.81 -12.47 25.81
N GLN A 4 2.90 -12.72 26.76
CA GLN A 4 1.50 -13.03 26.45
C GLN A 4 0.76 -11.82 25.87
N THR A 5 0.99 -10.61 26.41
CA THR A 5 0.43 -9.38 25.85
C THR A 5 0.95 -9.11 24.44
N LEU A 6 2.24 -9.34 24.19
CA LEU A 6 2.81 -9.17 22.86
C LEU A 6 2.19 -10.16 21.86
N LEU A 7 2.01 -11.42 22.26
CA LEU A 7 1.35 -12.42 21.42
C LEU A 7 -0.09 -12.01 21.08
N GLN A 8 -0.87 -11.56 22.07
CA GLN A 8 -2.24 -11.08 21.86
C GLN A 8 -2.28 -9.91 20.86
N LEU A 9 -1.38 -8.93 20.99
CA LEU A 9 -1.32 -7.81 20.05
C LEU A 9 -0.96 -8.25 18.62
N ILE A 10 -0.13 -9.27 18.45
CA ILE A 10 0.18 -9.82 17.13
C ILE A 10 -1.04 -10.56 16.56
N GLU A 11 -1.75 -11.34 17.40
CA GLU A 11 -2.95 -12.07 16.99
C GLU A 11 -4.11 -11.14 16.65
N GLU A 12 -4.25 -10.01 17.34
CA GLU A 12 -5.20 -8.95 17.01
C GLU A 12 -4.86 -8.28 15.68
N ASP A 13 -3.59 -8.07 15.36
CA ASP A 13 -3.16 -7.42 14.12
C ASP A 13 -3.36 -8.26 12.86
N LEU A 14 -3.29 -9.59 12.97
CA LEU A 14 -3.46 -10.50 11.83
C LEU A 14 -4.77 -10.29 11.05
N PRO A 15 -5.97 -10.28 11.68
CA PRO A 15 -7.21 -10.03 10.96
C PRO A 15 -7.27 -8.62 10.36
N TYR A 16 -6.72 -7.59 11.02
CA TYR A 16 -6.69 -6.23 10.47
C TYR A 16 -5.78 -6.11 9.26
N ALA A 17 -4.60 -6.75 9.29
CA ALA A 17 -3.69 -6.82 8.14
C ALA A 17 -4.31 -7.61 6.98
N GLY A 18 -5.04 -8.69 7.27
CA GLY A 18 -5.81 -9.44 6.27
C GLY A 18 -6.92 -8.61 5.64
N GLN A 19 -7.72 -7.89 6.43
CA GLN A 19 -8.75 -6.98 5.91
C GLN A 19 -8.15 -5.87 5.06
N LEU A 20 -7.03 -5.29 5.49
CA LEU A 20 -6.32 -4.28 4.71
C LEU A 20 -5.86 -4.84 3.35
N LEU A 21 -5.39 -6.09 3.32
CA LEU A 21 -4.98 -6.75 2.09
C LEU A 21 -6.14 -6.90 1.09
N GLU A 22 -7.31 -7.33 1.57
CA GLU A 22 -8.50 -7.46 0.71
C GLU A 22 -8.97 -6.09 0.23
N LEU A 23 -9.01 -5.07 1.10
CA LEU A 23 -9.37 -3.70 0.69
C LEU A 23 -8.43 -3.14 -0.37
N LEU A 24 -7.13 -3.45 -0.32
CA LEU A 24 -6.17 -3.03 -1.34
C LEU A 24 -6.40 -3.74 -2.69
N ARG A 25 -6.89 -4.98 -2.67
CA ARG A 25 -7.30 -5.70 -3.89
C ARG A 25 -8.58 -5.11 -4.47
N ASP A 26 -9.56 -4.82 -3.62
CA ASP A 26 -10.80 -4.18 -4.00
C ASP A 26 -10.55 -2.77 -4.56
N GLU A 27 -9.63 -2.01 -3.96
CA GLU A 27 -9.19 -0.70 -4.46
C GLU A 27 -8.64 -0.81 -5.89
N SER A 28 -7.82 -1.82 -6.16
CA SER A 28 -7.29 -2.09 -7.50
C SER A 28 -8.38 -2.37 -8.52
N LEU A 29 -9.41 -3.13 -8.15
CA LEU A 29 -10.56 -3.43 -9.00
C LEU A 29 -11.44 -2.20 -9.22
N ALA A 30 -11.75 -1.46 -8.16
CA ALA A 30 -12.57 -0.25 -8.20
C ALA A 30 -11.92 0.86 -9.05
N LEU A 31 -10.59 0.99 -9.00
CA LEU A 31 -9.84 1.90 -9.88
C LEU A 31 -9.91 1.50 -11.36
N GLN A 32 -9.99 0.20 -11.66
CA GLN A 32 -10.13 -0.29 -13.03
C GLN A 32 -11.55 -0.09 -13.57
N SER A 33 -12.56 -0.34 -12.75
CA SER A 33 -13.97 -0.12 -13.09
C SER A 33 -14.38 1.36 -13.04
N ARG A 34 -13.54 2.23 -12.46
CA ARG A 34 -13.80 3.67 -12.23
C ARG A 34 -15.00 3.92 -11.32
N ASP A 35 -15.21 3.02 -10.36
CA ASP A 35 -16.30 3.12 -9.37
C ASP A 35 -15.88 4.05 -8.23
N MET A 36 -16.19 5.34 -8.36
CA MET A 36 -15.74 6.38 -7.43
C MET A 36 -16.45 6.30 -6.07
N GLU A 37 -17.70 5.84 -6.01
CA GLU A 37 -18.45 5.68 -4.75
C GLU A 37 -17.87 4.53 -3.92
N LEU A 38 -17.55 3.41 -4.58
CA LEU A 38 -16.86 2.28 -3.95
C LEU A 38 -15.46 2.69 -3.47
N LEU A 39 -14.71 3.48 -4.26
CA LEU A 39 -13.38 3.95 -3.86
C LEU A 39 -13.41 4.82 -2.61
N GLU A 40 -14.35 5.75 -2.47
CA GLU A 40 -14.48 6.56 -1.25
C GLU A 40 -14.75 5.69 -0.02
N THR A 41 -15.61 4.69 -0.15
CA THR A 41 -15.90 3.73 0.91
C THR A 41 -14.66 2.93 1.32
N ILE A 42 -13.91 2.42 0.34
CA ILE A 42 -12.66 1.67 0.57
C ILE A 42 -11.61 2.54 1.24
N LEU A 43 -11.46 3.80 0.82
CA LEU A 43 -10.50 4.74 1.39
C LEU A 43 -10.77 5.03 2.87
N ALA A 44 -12.04 5.23 3.24
CA ALA A 44 -12.44 5.45 4.63
C ALA A 44 -12.08 4.24 5.52
N GLN A 45 -12.43 3.03 5.07
CA GLN A 45 -12.14 1.79 5.81
C GLN A 45 -10.63 1.53 5.92
N LYS A 46 -9.88 1.73 4.82
CA LYS A 46 -8.42 1.60 4.79
C LYS A 46 -7.76 2.54 5.80
N GLN A 47 -8.20 3.79 5.88
CA GLN A 47 -7.63 4.78 6.80
C GLN A 47 -7.81 4.35 8.27
N SER A 48 -8.99 3.83 8.64
CA SER A 48 -9.23 3.32 9.99
C SER A 48 -8.30 2.15 10.35
N LEU A 49 -8.12 1.19 9.43
CA LEU A 49 -7.25 0.03 9.66
C LEU A 49 -5.77 0.43 9.77
N ILE A 50 -5.30 1.36 8.95
CA ILE A 50 -3.91 1.85 9.01
C ILE A 50 -3.62 2.47 10.37
N VAL A 51 -4.50 3.33 10.87
CA VAL A 51 -4.33 3.98 12.17
C VAL A 51 -4.28 2.95 13.30
N LEU A 52 -5.11 1.92 13.24
CA LEU A 52 -5.13 0.85 14.25
C LEU A 52 -3.84 0.02 14.21
N LEU A 53 -3.42 -0.42 13.03
CA LEU A 53 -2.16 -1.17 12.85
C LEU A 53 -0.93 -0.35 13.30
N GLU A 54 -0.93 0.97 13.05
CA GLU A 54 0.15 1.85 13.51
C GLU A 54 0.20 1.97 15.03
N GLN A 55 -0.96 2.12 15.69
CA GLN A 55 -1.06 2.17 17.15
C GLN A 55 -0.58 0.86 17.78
N ASN A 56 -1.03 -0.28 17.25
CA ASN A 56 -0.60 -1.59 17.72
C ASN A 56 0.88 -1.84 17.46
N GLY A 57 1.40 -1.42 16.29
CA GLY A 57 2.82 -1.45 15.98
C GLY A 57 3.67 -0.70 17.00
N ARG A 58 3.28 0.54 17.32
CA ARG A 58 3.94 1.34 18.37
C ARG A 58 3.91 0.64 19.72
N ARG A 59 2.78 0.06 20.10
CA ARG A 59 2.62 -0.66 21.36
C ARG A 59 3.52 -1.89 21.44
N ARG A 60 3.61 -2.68 20.36
CA ARG A 60 4.55 -3.82 20.28
C ARG A 60 6.00 -3.36 20.42
N SER A 61 6.40 -2.33 19.69
CA SER A 61 7.76 -1.77 19.77
C SER A 61 8.08 -1.28 21.18
N GLN A 62 7.15 -0.59 21.84
CA GLN A 62 7.32 -0.14 23.23
C GLN A 62 7.48 -1.30 24.21
N LEU A 63 6.71 -2.38 24.06
CA LEU A 63 6.84 -3.56 24.91
C LEU A 63 8.22 -4.21 24.77
N LEU A 64 8.73 -4.37 23.54
CA LEU A 64 10.08 -4.89 23.32
C LEU A 64 11.15 -4.00 23.96
N MET A 65 11.05 -2.67 23.78
CA MET A 65 11.99 -1.72 24.37
C MET A 65 11.94 -1.72 25.91
N GLN A 66 10.76 -1.88 26.52
CA GLN A 66 10.61 -1.98 27.99
C GLN A 66 11.31 -3.23 28.55
N MET A 67 11.45 -4.28 27.75
CA MET A 67 12.21 -5.48 28.10
C MET A 67 13.71 -5.36 27.78
N GLY A 68 14.16 -4.19 27.32
CA GLY A 68 15.56 -3.97 26.89
C GLY A 68 15.92 -4.64 25.57
N LEU A 69 14.93 -5.04 24.78
CA LEU A 69 15.09 -5.70 23.49
C LEU A 69 14.95 -4.69 22.35
N SER A 70 15.53 -5.01 21.19
CA SER A 70 15.33 -4.24 19.98
C SER A 70 13.88 -4.33 19.50
N ALA A 71 13.36 -3.26 18.89
CA ALA A 71 11.99 -3.20 18.40
C ALA A 71 11.84 -3.80 16.99
N ASP A 72 12.49 -4.93 16.74
CA ASP A 72 12.60 -5.59 15.45
C ASP A 72 12.50 -7.13 15.58
N ARG A 73 12.74 -7.82 14.46
CA ARG A 73 12.71 -9.29 14.41
C ARG A 73 13.74 -9.92 15.34
N GLU A 74 14.92 -9.30 15.51
CA GLU A 74 15.97 -9.81 16.39
C GLU A 74 15.52 -9.74 17.86
N GLY A 75 14.85 -8.66 18.25
CA GLY A 75 14.29 -8.51 19.60
C GLY A 75 13.16 -9.49 19.87
N LEU A 76 12.31 -9.77 18.87
CA LEU A 76 11.28 -10.81 18.98
C LEU A 76 11.90 -12.21 19.15
N GLN A 77 12.99 -12.51 18.43
CA GLN A 77 13.74 -13.77 18.58
C GLN A 77 14.40 -13.88 19.95
N ALA A 78 15.02 -12.81 20.44
CA ALA A 78 15.61 -12.76 21.77
C ALA A 78 14.58 -13.01 22.88
N LEU A 79 13.36 -12.47 22.72
CA LEU A 79 12.24 -12.76 23.62
C LEU A 79 11.77 -14.22 23.54
N ALA A 80 11.68 -14.76 22.32
CA ALA A 80 11.21 -16.12 22.08
C ALA A 80 12.12 -17.16 22.72
N LEU A 81 13.44 -16.94 22.75
CA LEU A 81 14.40 -17.81 23.42
C LEU A 81 14.19 -17.91 24.94
N GLN A 82 13.54 -16.91 25.54
CA GLN A 82 13.36 -16.78 26.99
C GLN A 82 11.92 -17.07 27.44
N SER A 83 10.98 -17.27 26.51
CA SER A 83 9.56 -17.48 26.80
C SER A 83 9.09 -18.86 26.34
N HIS A 84 8.24 -19.47 27.16
CA HIS A 84 7.47 -20.67 26.80
C HIS A 84 6.53 -20.48 25.59
N LEU A 85 6.24 -19.23 25.21
CA LEU A 85 5.43 -18.88 24.03
C LEU A 85 6.29 -18.57 22.81
N GLY A 86 7.60 -18.83 22.85
CA GLY A 86 8.54 -18.41 21.82
C GLY A 86 8.18 -18.85 20.40
N ASP A 87 7.82 -20.13 20.23
CA ASP A 87 7.43 -20.67 18.91
C ASP A 87 6.19 -19.97 18.36
N ALA A 88 5.19 -19.71 19.21
CA ALA A 88 3.97 -19.02 18.82
C ALA A 88 4.24 -17.55 18.46
N LEU A 89 5.08 -16.86 19.24
CA LEU A 89 5.49 -15.47 18.98
C LEU A 89 6.19 -15.35 17.62
N LEU A 90 7.13 -16.26 17.32
CA LEU A 90 7.85 -16.26 16.06
C LEU A 90 6.92 -16.59 14.88
N ALA A 91 6.12 -17.65 15.00
CA ALA A 91 5.21 -18.04 13.93
C ALA A 91 4.18 -16.94 13.61
N ARG A 92 3.57 -16.35 14.63
CA ARG A 92 2.59 -15.26 14.46
C ARG A 92 3.24 -13.97 13.97
N GLY A 93 4.43 -13.63 14.49
CA GLY A 93 5.19 -12.46 14.06
C GLY A 93 5.64 -12.55 12.60
N ASP A 94 6.04 -13.74 12.15
CA ASP A 94 6.37 -14.01 10.76
C ASP A 94 5.15 -13.92 9.84
N ALA A 95 4.01 -14.49 10.26
CA ALA A 95 2.76 -14.38 9.52
C ALA A 95 2.31 -12.91 9.36
N LEU A 96 2.39 -12.11 10.43
CA LEU A 96 2.06 -10.69 10.38
C LEU A 96 3.01 -9.92 9.45
N SER A 97 4.32 -10.18 9.55
CA SER A 97 5.32 -9.55 8.69
C SER A 97 5.08 -9.87 7.20
N GLN A 98 4.72 -11.12 6.89
CA GLN A 98 4.39 -11.54 5.53
C GLN A 98 3.14 -10.84 5.00
N LEU A 99 2.09 -10.70 5.81
CA LEU A 99 0.87 -9.98 5.40
C LEU A 99 1.15 -8.50 5.14
N LEU A 100 1.88 -7.83 6.03
CA LEU A 100 2.24 -6.42 5.85
C LEU A 100 3.10 -6.20 4.60
N ALA A 101 4.03 -7.12 4.31
CA ALA A 101 4.82 -7.08 3.08
C ALA A 101 3.94 -7.24 1.83
N GLN A 102 2.93 -8.12 1.86
CA GLN A 102 1.96 -8.25 0.76
C GLN A 102 1.14 -6.97 0.58
N CYS A 103 0.64 -6.36 1.67
CA CYS A 103 -0.07 -5.08 1.62
C CYS A 103 0.80 -4.00 0.97
N GLN A 104 2.07 -3.90 1.35
CA GLN A 104 3.01 -2.93 0.78
C GLN A 104 3.22 -3.17 -0.72
N ALA A 105 3.36 -4.43 -1.15
CA ALA A 105 3.54 -4.78 -2.55
C ALA A 105 2.32 -4.39 -3.41
N ILE A 106 1.09 -4.72 -2.95
CA ILE A 106 -0.13 -4.36 -3.68
C ILE A 106 -0.31 -2.85 -3.72
N ASN A 107 -0.09 -2.14 -2.61
CA ASN A 107 -0.19 -0.68 -2.57
C ASN A 107 0.79 -0.01 -3.55
N ALA A 108 2.02 -0.53 -3.66
CA ALA A 108 3.00 -0.03 -4.63
C ALA A 108 2.54 -0.26 -6.08
N GLN A 109 1.92 -1.41 -6.38
CA GLN A 109 1.35 -1.70 -7.70
C GLN A 109 0.19 -0.76 -8.03
N VAL A 110 -0.74 -0.55 -7.09
CA VAL A 110 -1.88 0.36 -7.23
C VAL A 110 -1.39 1.79 -7.51
N GLY A 111 -0.42 2.28 -6.73
CA GLY A 111 0.17 3.61 -6.92
C GLY A 111 0.83 3.80 -8.30
N GLN A 112 1.53 2.78 -8.81
CA GLN A 112 2.08 2.80 -10.17
C GLN A 112 0.98 2.84 -11.24
N GLY A 113 -0.12 2.12 -11.02
CA GLY A 113 -1.29 2.12 -11.91
C GLY A 113 -1.92 3.51 -12.02
N ILE A 114 -2.18 4.15 -10.87
CA ILE A 114 -2.74 5.51 -10.79
C ILE A 114 -1.85 6.51 -11.54
N ALA A 115 -0.54 6.49 -11.29
CA ALA A 115 0.40 7.39 -11.96
C ALA A 115 0.37 7.25 -13.49
N ARG A 116 0.30 6.02 -14.01
CA ARG A 116 0.19 5.76 -15.45
C ARG A 116 -1.15 6.27 -16.02
N GLN A 117 -2.25 6.07 -15.31
CA GLN A 117 -3.58 6.54 -15.72
C GLN A 117 -3.66 8.07 -15.77
N GLN A 118 -3.03 8.78 -14.82
CA GLN A 118 -2.97 10.24 -14.82
C GLN A 118 -2.23 10.77 -16.06
N VAL A 119 -1.08 10.17 -16.41
CA VAL A 119 -0.32 10.53 -17.62
C VAL A 119 -1.13 10.29 -18.89
N ALA A 120 -1.80 9.13 -19.01
CA ALA A 120 -2.62 8.80 -20.16
C ALA A 120 -3.81 9.77 -20.32
N THR A 121 -4.50 10.11 -19.22
CA THR A 121 -5.63 11.04 -19.22
C THR A 121 -5.17 12.47 -19.56
N ALA A 122 -4.05 12.93 -19.00
CA ALA A 122 -3.48 14.24 -19.35
C ALA A 122 -3.09 14.33 -20.83
N ASN A 123 -2.55 13.24 -21.41
CA ASN A 123 -2.30 13.16 -22.85
C ASN A 123 -3.62 13.21 -23.66
N GLN A 124 -4.65 12.48 -23.25
CA GLN A 124 -5.96 12.48 -23.93
C GLN A 124 -6.62 13.85 -23.91
N ILE A 125 -6.66 14.54 -22.75
CA ILE A 125 -7.18 15.91 -22.64
C ILE A 125 -6.42 16.82 -23.59
N ARG A 126 -5.09 16.74 -23.63
CA ARG A 126 -4.25 17.56 -24.52
C ARG A 126 -4.56 17.36 -26.00
N ILE A 127 -4.78 16.11 -26.42
CA ILE A 127 -5.20 15.77 -27.79
C ILE A 127 -6.56 16.39 -28.09
N LEU A 128 -7.53 16.26 -27.19
CA LEU A 128 -8.90 16.77 -27.36
C LEU A 128 -8.96 18.31 -27.36
N THR A 129 -8.11 18.97 -26.56
CA THR A 129 -8.05 20.43 -26.46
C THR A 129 -7.15 21.07 -27.52
N GLY A 130 -6.52 20.28 -28.40
CA GLY A 130 -5.62 20.77 -29.45
C GLY A 130 -4.33 21.42 -28.92
N ALA A 131 -3.95 21.13 -27.68
CA ALA A 131 -2.68 21.57 -27.11
C ALA A 131 -1.50 20.77 -27.73
N GLU A 132 -0.33 21.40 -27.82
CA GLU A 132 0.81 20.86 -28.60
C GLU A 132 1.18 19.43 -28.14
N PRO A 133 1.21 18.44 -29.05
CA PRO A 133 1.56 17.07 -28.68
C PRO A 133 3.03 17.01 -28.21
N PRO A 134 3.36 16.16 -27.21
CA PRO A 134 4.74 15.99 -26.82
C PRO A 134 5.50 15.42 -28.01
N SER A 135 6.70 15.91 -28.28
CA SER A 135 7.46 15.41 -29.42
C SER A 135 7.73 13.92 -29.21
N LEU A 136 7.22 13.08 -30.10
CA LEU A 136 7.53 11.66 -30.06
C LEU A 136 8.99 11.49 -30.47
N TYR A 137 9.74 10.71 -29.69
CA TYR A 137 11.06 10.26 -30.07
C TYR A 137 10.88 9.29 -31.23
N ASN A 138 11.39 9.63 -32.41
CA ASN A 138 11.48 8.64 -33.49
C ASN A 138 12.64 7.66 -33.20
N SER A 139 12.71 6.56 -33.94
CA SER A 139 13.78 5.56 -33.84
C SER A 139 15.20 6.10 -34.17
N ARG A 140 15.33 7.39 -34.53
CA ARG A 140 16.60 8.09 -34.80
C ARG A 140 16.93 9.17 -33.77
N GLY A 141 16.14 9.30 -32.71
CA GLY A 141 16.38 10.23 -31.61
C GLY A 141 16.05 11.70 -31.87
N SER A 142 15.27 12.00 -32.92
CA SER A 142 14.80 13.37 -33.18
C SER A 142 13.35 13.58 -32.74
N THR A 143 13.07 14.79 -32.28
CA THR A 143 11.74 15.25 -31.86
C THR A 143 10.91 15.57 -33.12
N ALA A 144 9.97 14.70 -33.48
CA ALA A 144 9.06 14.98 -34.60
C ALA A 144 7.92 15.90 -34.11
N LYS A 145 7.78 17.10 -34.71
CA LYS A 145 6.57 17.92 -34.53
C LYS A 145 5.41 17.22 -35.24
N MET A 146 4.48 16.64 -34.47
CA MET A 146 3.24 16.12 -35.06
C MET A 146 2.33 17.31 -35.44
N ALA A 147 1.59 17.15 -36.53
CA ALA A 147 0.60 18.12 -36.97
C ALA A 147 -0.39 18.42 -35.82
N THR A 148 -0.61 19.71 -35.56
CA THR A 148 -1.59 20.19 -34.58
C THR A 148 -2.98 19.76 -35.02
N TYR A 149 -3.63 18.91 -34.22
CA TYR A 149 -5.05 18.60 -34.38
C TYR A 149 -5.87 19.81 -33.91
N ARG A 150 -6.83 20.25 -34.73
CA ARG A 150 -7.77 21.32 -34.35
C ARG A 150 -8.63 20.85 -33.17
N ALA A 151 -8.78 21.70 -32.15
CA ALA A 151 -9.63 21.43 -31.00
C ALA A 151 -11.10 21.31 -31.42
N LEU A 152 -11.81 20.32 -30.86
CA LEU A 152 -13.25 20.11 -31.12
C LEU A 152 -14.12 21.29 -30.67
N SER A 153 -13.63 22.15 -29.76
CA SER A 153 -14.32 23.36 -29.31
C SER A 153 -14.35 24.49 -30.35
N GLN A 154 -13.70 24.32 -31.50
CA GLN A 154 -13.68 25.29 -32.60
C GLN A 154 -14.43 24.80 -33.87
N ALA A 155 -15.28 23.77 -33.75
CA ALA A 155 -16.11 23.23 -34.84
C ALA A 155 -17.54 23.74 -34.78
#